data_AF-A0A9Q0QR58-F1
#
_entry.id   AF-A0A9Q0QR58-F1
#
_cell.length_a   1.000
_cell.length_b   1.000
_cell.length_c   1.000
_cell.angle_alpha   90.00
_cell.angle_beta   90.00
_cell.angle_gamma   90.00
#
_symmetry.space_group_name_H-M   'P 1'
#
loop_
_entity.id
_entity.type
_entity.pdbx_description
1 polymer ?
#
loop_
_entity_poly.entity_id
_entity_poly.type
_entity_poly.pdbx_seq_one_letter_code
_entity_poly.pdbx_strand_id
1 'polypeptide(L)'
;MYLLIVFLPLLGSSVAGFFGRFLGSEGTAIMTTPPNLVFFGIFLFIFIFIFRFYSKKINKKSFRLGFFMHLSLLFLISFLFFFYVVAGPGLPLPAPSDPSSSSSWSEDSFELEVLSEPFPEASIISTNKSDEVSLKNRILSLENQDCIFLMDKAKGEYWTEIKNALDQAPSQKEYIRLIEFENRDLQIRERKHSCFSLFQQVLSQEPDLAENAPYNPTEAFIDFFSEKRDELDNGDKKKDELGRQKEFDSAGRDRKEIEFLGRVEQDIRKYRSDSIYIKQILRRVLNY
;
A
#
# COMPACT_ATOMS: atom_id res chain seq x y z
N MET A 1 44.35 12.68 -5.60
CA MET A 1 44.56 12.67 -4.14
C MET A 1 44.53 14.07 -3.53
N TYR A 2 45.36 15.02 -3.98
CA TYR A 2 45.44 16.37 -3.38
C TYR A 2 44.11 17.14 -3.33
N LEU A 3 43.29 17.07 -4.39
CA LEU A 3 41.97 17.69 -4.40
C LEU A 3 41.08 17.19 -3.26
N LEU A 4 41.10 15.90 -2.95
CA LEU A 4 40.25 15.28 -1.94
C LEU A 4 40.73 15.62 -0.51
N ILE A 5 42.05 15.71 -0.33
CA ILE A 5 42.69 16.11 0.94
C ILE A 5 42.40 17.57 1.28
N VAL A 6 42.28 18.45 0.28
CA VAL A 6 41.94 19.87 0.51
C VAL A 6 40.42 20.06 0.60
N PHE A 7 39.64 19.34 -0.20
CA PHE A 7 38.18 19.48 -0.19
C PHE A 7 37.52 18.98 1.10
N LEU A 8 37.97 17.86 1.67
CA LEU A 8 37.32 17.30 2.86
C LEU A 8 37.37 18.24 4.07
N PRO A 9 38.52 18.83 4.43
CA PRO A 9 38.61 19.78 5.54
C PRO A 9 37.84 21.07 5.28
N LEU A 10 37.85 21.57 4.03
CA LEU A 10 37.09 22.76 3.64
C LEU A 10 35.57 22.51 3.69
N LEU A 11 35.12 21.36 3.23
CA LEU A 11 33.72 20.96 3.29
C LEU A 11 33.30 20.73 4.75
N GLY A 12 34.13 20.05 5.55
CA GLY A 12 33.89 19.84 6.98
C GLY A 12 33.81 21.16 7.77
N SER A 13 34.72 22.11 7.49
CA SER A 13 34.71 23.44 8.09
C SER A 13 33.51 24.28 7.66
N SER A 14 33.14 24.23 6.37
CA SER A 14 31.95 24.93 5.86
C SER A 14 30.66 24.36 6.47
N VAL A 15 30.57 23.05 6.62
CA VAL A 15 29.41 22.36 7.20
C VAL A 15 29.33 22.66 8.70
N ALA A 16 30.45 22.57 9.43
CA ALA A 16 30.51 22.91 10.86
C ALA A 16 30.21 24.40 11.12
N GLY A 17 30.71 25.30 10.28
CA GLY A 17 30.43 26.73 10.36
C GLY A 17 28.98 27.09 10.04
N PHE A 18 28.37 26.38 9.08
CA PHE A 18 26.94 26.53 8.75
C PHE A 18 26.06 26.07 9.92
N PHE A 19 26.34 24.89 10.48
CA PHE A 19 25.58 24.38 11.62
C PHE A 19 25.78 25.21 12.89
N GLY A 20 27.01 25.62 13.22
CA GLY A 20 27.27 26.44 14.40
C GLY A 20 26.63 27.84 14.34
N ARG A 21 26.55 28.44 13.14
CA ARG A 21 25.93 29.77 12.97
C ARG A 21 24.41 29.73 12.81
N PHE A 22 23.86 28.67 12.22
CA PHE A 22 22.42 28.58 11.92
C PHE A 22 21.62 27.87 13.01
N LEU A 23 22.20 26.88 13.70
CA LEU A 23 21.53 26.13 14.78
C LEU A 23 21.88 26.62 16.19
N GLY A 24 22.93 27.45 16.32
CA GLY A 24 23.49 27.80 17.62
C GLY A 24 24.18 26.61 18.31
N SER A 25 24.81 26.87 19.46
CA SER A 25 25.49 25.83 20.25
C SER A 25 24.55 24.74 20.76
N GLU A 26 23.30 25.09 21.05
CA GLU A 26 22.29 24.17 21.57
C GLU A 26 21.72 23.24 20.49
N GLY A 27 21.38 23.75 19.31
CA GLY A 27 20.93 22.91 18.20
C GLY A 27 22.03 21.98 17.67
N THR A 28 23.30 22.40 17.76
CA THR A 28 24.45 21.56 17.43
C THR A 28 24.63 20.41 18.45
N ALA A 29 24.38 20.65 19.73
CA ALA A 29 24.46 19.62 20.78
C ALA A 29 23.35 18.57 20.63
N ILE A 30 22.13 18.99 20.30
CA ILE A 30 21.00 18.08 20.07
C ILE A 30 21.25 17.19 18.84
N MET A 31 21.83 17.75 17.78
CA MET A 31 22.14 17.02 16.55
C MET A 31 23.29 16.02 16.73
N THR A 32 24.27 16.31 17.59
CA THR A 32 25.41 15.42 17.86
C THR A 32 25.11 14.34 18.91
N THR A 33 23.87 14.27 19.43
CA THR A 33 23.50 13.15 20.32
C THR A 33 23.60 11.81 19.59
N PRO A 34 24.13 10.77 20.25
CA PRO A 34 24.41 9.47 19.60
C PRO A 34 23.22 8.85 18.84
N PRO A 35 21.97 8.90 19.35
CA PRO A 35 20.82 8.34 18.62
C PRO A 35 20.53 9.08 17.32
N ASN A 36 20.58 10.42 17.34
CA ASN A 36 20.29 11.25 16.18
C ASN A 36 21.35 11.09 15.09
N LEU A 37 22.62 10.87 15.48
CA LEU A 37 23.70 10.57 14.55
C LEU A 37 23.48 9.22 13.84
N VAL A 38 23.00 8.21 14.57
CA VAL A 38 22.69 6.88 14.03
C VAL A 38 21.51 6.96 13.06
N PHE A 39 20.42 7.63 13.44
CA PHE A 39 19.27 7.81 12.54
C PHE A 39 19.66 8.58 11.26
N PHE A 40 20.48 9.62 11.40
CA PHE A 40 21.00 10.36 10.26
C PHE A 40 21.89 9.49 9.35
N GLY A 41 22.75 8.65 9.94
CA GLY A 41 23.57 7.69 9.22
C GLY A 41 22.76 6.64 8.45
N ILE A 42 21.72 6.08 9.08
CA ILE A 42 20.79 5.13 8.43
C ILE A 42 20.05 5.80 7.28
N PHE A 43 19.59 7.04 7.48
CA PHE A 43 18.89 7.81 6.45
C PHE A 43 19.80 8.08 5.23
N LEU A 44 21.05 8.48 5.46
CA LEU A 44 22.04 8.64 4.38
C LEU A 44 22.34 7.32 3.67
N PHE A 45 22.41 6.21 4.40
CA PHE A 45 22.66 4.90 3.81
C PHE A 45 21.51 4.45 2.89
N ILE A 46 20.26 4.60 3.34
CA ILE A 46 19.06 4.32 2.54
C ILE A 46 19.03 5.22 1.30
N PHE A 47 19.36 6.50 1.47
CA PHE A 47 19.42 7.46 0.38
C PHE A 47 20.45 7.06 -0.71
N ILE A 48 21.66 6.65 -0.31
CA ILE A 48 22.69 6.15 -1.23
C ILE A 48 22.23 4.89 -1.95
N PHE A 49 21.54 3.99 -1.24
CA PHE A 49 21.03 2.74 -1.82
C PHE A 49 19.96 3.00 -2.88
N ILE A 50 18.97 3.85 -2.56
CA ILE A 50 17.96 4.34 -3.51
C ILE A 50 18.65 4.99 -4.70
N PHE A 51 19.59 5.91 -4.46
CA PHE A 51 20.32 6.58 -5.53
C PHE A 51 21.03 5.61 -6.48
N ARG A 52 21.70 4.57 -5.97
CA ARG A 52 22.35 3.54 -6.80
C ARG A 52 21.35 2.71 -7.60
N PHE A 53 20.24 2.33 -6.97
CA PHE A 53 19.21 1.51 -7.60
C PHE A 53 18.55 2.25 -8.78
N TYR A 54 18.15 3.51 -8.56
CA TYR A 54 17.50 4.32 -9.58
C TYR A 54 18.47 4.84 -10.65
N SER A 55 19.72 5.15 -10.29
CA SER A 55 20.75 5.55 -11.27
C SER A 55 21.06 4.45 -12.30
N LYS A 56 20.94 3.17 -11.89
CA LYS A 56 21.13 2.02 -12.78
C LYS A 56 19.95 1.83 -13.75
N LYS A 57 18.74 2.26 -13.37
CA LYS A 57 17.50 2.09 -14.15
C LYS A 57 17.31 3.15 -15.24
N ILE A 58 17.90 4.34 -15.11
CA ILE A 58 17.68 5.46 -16.03
C ILE A 58 18.78 5.51 -17.09
N ASN A 59 18.45 5.31 -18.38
CA ASN A 59 19.43 5.17 -19.47
C ASN A 59 19.71 6.47 -20.26
N LYS A 60 18.98 7.56 -20.01
CA LYS A 60 19.15 8.86 -20.70
C LYS A 60 19.76 9.94 -19.78
N LYS A 61 20.86 10.59 -20.21
CA LYS A 61 21.62 11.60 -19.45
C LYS A 61 20.76 12.76 -18.92
N SER A 62 19.79 13.26 -19.69
CA SER A 62 18.93 14.39 -19.30
C SER A 62 17.97 14.02 -18.15
N PHE A 63 17.43 12.80 -18.15
CA PHE A 63 16.50 12.34 -17.12
C PHE A 63 17.20 12.03 -15.78
N ARG A 64 18.50 11.69 -15.82
CA ARG A 64 19.32 11.49 -14.61
C ARG A 64 19.49 12.78 -13.81
N LEU A 65 19.65 13.92 -14.48
CA LEU A 65 19.82 15.21 -13.81
C LEU A 65 18.52 15.69 -13.16
N GLY A 66 17.38 15.57 -13.87
CA GLY A 66 16.07 15.92 -13.33
C GLY A 66 15.68 15.04 -12.12
N PHE A 67 15.96 13.74 -12.20
CA PHE A 67 15.75 12.83 -11.08
C PHE A 67 16.64 13.16 -9.87
N PHE A 68 17.90 13.52 -10.10
CA PHE A 68 18.82 13.95 -9.05
C PHE A 68 18.33 15.22 -8.35
N MET A 69 17.88 16.22 -9.11
CA MET A 69 17.32 17.46 -8.55
C MET A 69 16.07 17.19 -7.72
N HIS A 70 15.17 16.32 -8.19
CA HIS A 70 13.94 15.99 -7.45
C HIS A 70 14.24 15.21 -6.17
N LEU A 71 15.17 14.25 -6.22
CA LEU A 71 15.60 13.49 -5.06
C LEU A 71 16.33 14.37 -4.03
N SER A 72 17.15 15.32 -4.49
CA SER A 72 17.80 16.31 -3.63
C SER A 72 16.79 17.26 -2.97
N LEU A 73 15.72 17.62 -3.66
CA LEU A 73 14.65 18.44 -3.11
C LEU A 73 13.88 17.71 -2.02
N LEU A 74 13.52 16.44 -2.24
CA LEU A 74 12.87 15.60 -1.23
C LEU A 74 13.76 15.38 0.01
N PHE A 75 15.06 15.24 -0.19
CA PHE A 75 16.03 15.20 0.90
C PHE A 75 16.03 16.50 1.71
N LEU A 76 16.04 17.65 1.03
CA LEU A 76 15.97 18.96 1.69
C LEU A 76 14.69 19.14 2.50
N ILE A 77 13.54 18.73 1.95
CA ILE A 77 12.24 18.80 2.65
C ILE A 77 12.24 17.89 3.88
N SER A 78 12.72 16.65 3.76
CA SER A 78 12.78 15.71 4.87
C SER A 78 13.74 16.20 5.97
N PHE A 79 14.85 16.82 5.57
CA PHE A 79 15.80 17.44 6.48
C PHE A 79 15.15 18.61 7.23
N LEU A 80 14.50 19.54 6.54
CA LEU A 80 13.79 20.66 7.16
C LEU A 80 12.66 20.20 8.09
N PHE A 81 11.95 19.12 7.75
CA PHE A 81 10.93 18.53 8.61
C PHE A 81 11.54 17.92 9.88
N PHE A 82 12.67 17.23 9.78
CA PHE A 82 13.40 16.73 10.95
C PHE A 82 13.81 17.89 11.87
N PHE A 83 14.30 19.01 11.32
CA PHE A 83 14.58 20.20 12.13
C PHE A 83 13.33 20.81 12.74
N TYR A 84 12.21 20.85 12.03
CA TYR A 84 10.96 21.35 12.59
C TYR A 84 10.49 20.51 13.79
N VAL A 85 10.61 19.17 13.69
CA VAL A 85 10.21 18.23 14.75
C VAL A 85 11.19 18.21 15.92
N VAL A 86 12.49 18.35 15.65
CA VAL A 86 13.54 18.30 16.69
C VAL A 86 13.80 19.68 17.31
N ALA A 87 13.50 20.78 16.62
CA ALA A 87 13.87 22.14 17.01
C ALA A 87 12.69 23.11 17.24
N GLY A 88 11.44 22.66 17.49
CA GLY A 88 10.38 23.58 17.92
C GLY A 88 9.29 22.94 18.79
N PRO A 89 8.51 23.73 19.57
CA PRO A 89 8.91 24.85 20.42
C PRO A 89 9.48 24.33 21.77
N GLY A 90 10.23 25.20 22.46
CA GLY A 90 11.05 24.92 23.64
C GLY A 90 10.53 23.90 24.66
N LEU A 91 11.46 23.10 25.15
CA LEU A 91 11.41 22.50 26.48
C LEU A 91 10.91 23.54 27.51
N PRO A 92 9.94 23.20 28.39
CA PRO A 92 9.62 24.08 29.50
C PRO A 92 10.85 24.18 30.40
N LEU A 93 11.35 25.40 30.57
CA LEU A 93 12.38 25.74 31.53
C LEU A 93 11.94 25.29 32.95
N PRO A 94 12.85 24.76 33.79
CA PRO A 94 12.54 24.58 35.20
C PRO A 94 12.45 25.96 35.85
N ALA A 95 11.25 26.34 36.29
CA ALA A 95 11.05 27.55 37.08
C ALA A 95 11.54 27.34 38.53
N PRO A 96 12.07 28.38 39.18
CA PRO A 96 12.66 28.30 40.51
C PRO A 96 11.60 28.14 41.61
N SER A 97 12.05 27.59 42.73
CA SER A 97 11.30 27.18 43.91
C SER A 97 10.67 28.32 44.74
N ASP A 98 9.53 27.94 45.36
CA ASP A 98 8.88 28.41 46.61
C ASP A 98 7.89 29.62 46.58
N PRO A 99 6.94 29.72 47.55
CA PRO A 99 6.13 28.69 48.22
C PRO A 99 4.61 29.03 48.30
N SER A 100 3.82 28.03 48.72
CA SER A 100 2.51 28.10 49.40
C SER A 100 1.33 28.81 48.72
N SER A 101 0.29 28.04 48.37
CA SER A 101 -1.05 28.25 48.94
C SER A 101 -1.95 27.03 48.70
N SER A 102 -2.69 26.70 49.74
CA SER A 102 -3.62 25.60 49.91
C SER A 102 -4.87 25.71 49.03
N SER A 103 -5.28 24.60 48.42
CA SER A 103 -6.70 24.33 48.20
C SER A 103 -6.98 22.82 48.32
N SER A 104 -7.59 22.48 49.44
CA SER A 104 -8.20 21.19 49.75
C SER A 104 -9.45 21.00 48.90
N TRP A 105 -9.47 20.04 47.99
CA TRP A 105 -10.68 19.45 47.44
C TRP A 105 -10.52 17.93 47.50
N SER A 106 -11.37 17.28 48.27
CA SER A 106 -11.41 15.84 48.52
C SER A 106 -11.91 15.10 47.28
N GLU A 107 -11.11 14.17 46.77
CA GLU A 107 -11.49 13.25 45.70
C GLU A 107 -12.55 12.25 46.20
N ASP A 108 -13.62 12.17 45.43
CA ASP A 108 -14.81 11.37 45.69
C ASP A 108 -14.48 9.87 45.47
N SER A 109 -14.79 9.03 46.45
CA SER A 109 -14.37 7.63 46.51
C SER A 109 -15.14 6.68 45.57
N PHE A 110 -15.83 7.23 44.56
CA PHE A 110 -16.59 6.45 43.57
C PHE A 110 -15.85 6.20 42.25
N GLU A 111 -14.78 6.95 41.95
CA GLU A 111 -14.03 6.77 40.68
C GLU A 111 -12.93 5.70 40.72
N LEU A 112 -12.52 5.25 41.91
CA LEU A 112 -11.40 4.29 42.05
C LEU A 112 -11.83 2.82 42.05
N GLU A 113 -13.11 2.51 42.24
CA GLU A 113 -13.61 1.12 42.28
C GLU A 113 -14.04 0.59 40.89
N VAL A 114 -14.18 1.48 39.90
CA VAL A 114 -14.51 1.12 38.50
C VAL A 114 -13.29 0.57 37.75
N LEU A 115 -12.08 0.83 38.22
CA LEU A 115 -10.84 0.35 37.60
C LEU A 115 -10.40 -1.04 38.07
N SER A 116 -11.16 -1.67 38.97
CA SER A 116 -10.87 -3.00 39.53
C SER A 116 -11.81 -4.10 39.06
N GLU A 117 -12.56 -3.89 37.98
CA GLU A 117 -13.19 -5.02 37.28
C GLU A 117 -12.09 -5.88 36.62
N PRO A 118 -11.98 -7.18 36.97
CA PRO A 118 -11.10 -8.08 36.26
C PRO A 118 -11.61 -8.22 34.82
N PHE A 119 -10.86 -7.67 33.86
CA PHE A 119 -11.13 -7.89 32.44
C PHE A 119 -11.31 -9.40 32.20
N PRO A 120 -12.42 -9.83 31.57
CA PRO A 120 -12.55 -11.23 31.22
C PRO A 120 -11.43 -11.56 30.23
N GLU A 121 -10.44 -12.31 30.71
CA GLU A 121 -9.34 -12.90 29.95
C GLU A 121 -9.85 -14.08 29.09
N ALA A 122 -10.99 -13.85 28.42
CA ALA A 122 -11.34 -14.58 27.22
C ALA A 122 -10.61 -13.92 26.06
N SER A 123 -10.15 -14.73 25.11
CA SER A 123 -9.51 -14.30 23.87
C SER A 123 -10.39 -13.37 23.01
N ILE A 124 -10.56 -12.11 23.41
CA ILE A 124 -11.34 -11.12 22.66
C ILE A 124 -10.51 -10.71 21.46
N ILE A 125 -10.87 -11.22 20.28
CA ILE A 125 -10.34 -10.76 19.00
C ILE A 125 -10.80 -9.31 18.81
N SER A 126 -9.84 -8.42 18.58
CA SER A 126 -10.12 -7.03 18.23
C SER A 126 -10.57 -6.96 16.77
N THR A 127 -11.88 -6.85 16.57
CA THR A 127 -12.48 -6.79 15.24
C THR A 127 -12.35 -5.40 14.63
N ASN A 128 -11.86 -5.33 13.40
CA ASN A 128 -11.86 -4.10 12.60
C ASN A 128 -13.23 -3.90 11.93
N LYS A 129 -14.13 -3.19 12.62
CA LYS A 129 -15.49 -2.93 12.13
C LYS A 129 -15.52 -2.09 10.85
N SER A 130 -14.56 -1.19 10.65
CA SER A 130 -14.49 -0.42 9.39
C SER A 130 -14.22 -1.31 8.18
N ASP A 131 -13.30 -2.26 8.30
CA ASP A 131 -12.98 -3.18 7.20
C ASP A 131 -14.14 -4.15 6.92
N GLU A 132 -14.77 -4.68 7.96
CA GLU A 132 -15.97 -5.52 7.83
C GLU A 132 -17.10 -4.77 7.10
N VAL A 133 -17.40 -3.53 7.51
CA VAL A 133 -18.44 -2.71 6.88
C VAL A 133 -18.08 -2.37 5.43
N SER A 134 -16.80 -2.07 5.17
CA SER A 134 -16.29 -1.84 3.81
C SER A 134 -16.51 -3.05 2.90
N LEU A 135 -16.11 -4.24 3.36
CA LEU A 135 -16.34 -5.51 2.65
C LEU A 135 -17.83 -5.72 2.38
N LYS A 136 -18.68 -5.60 3.41
CA LYS A 136 -20.13 -5.77 3.28
C LYS A 136 -20.73 -4.85 2.23
N ASN A 137 -20.39 -3.56 2.26
CA ASN A 137 -20.95 -2.57 1.33
C ASN A 137 -20.49 -2.81 -0.11
N ARG A 138 -19.24 -3.24 -0.29
CA ARG A 138 -18.66 -3.59 -1.60
C ARG A 138 -19.32 -4.84 -2.19
N ILE A 139 -19.54 -5.88 -1.37
CA ILE A 139 -20.28 -7.08 -1.76
C ILE A 139 -21.71 -6.71 -2.16
N LEU A 140 -22.41 -5.93 -1.32
CA LEU A 140 -23.77 -5.49 -1.61
C LEU A 140 -23.86 -4.70 -2.92
N SER A 141 -22.87 -3.85 -3.21
CA SER A 141 -22.77 -3.11 -4.46
C SER A 141 -22.66 -4.05 -5.67
N LEU A 142 -21.84 -5.10 -5.59
CA LEU A 142 -21.69 -6.11 -6.65
C LEU A 142 -22.94 -6.97 -6.82
N GLU A 143 -23.61 -7.35 -5.73
CA GLU A 143 -24.88 -8.09 -5.76
C GLU A 143 -26.01 -7.26 -6.39
N ASN A 144 -26.01 -5.95 -6.19
CA ASN A 144 -26.97 -5.04 -6.80
C ASN A 144 -26.70 -4.78 -8.29
N GLN A 145 -25.46 -5.03 -8.75
CA GLN A 145 -25.06 -4.93 -10.15
C GLN A 145 -25.11 -6.28 -10.88
N ASP A 146 -25.67 -7.31 -10.25
CA ASP A 146 -25.76 -8.69 -10.75
C ASP A 146 -24.40 -9.19 -11.29
N CYS A 147 -23.34 -8.97 -10.49
CA CYS A 147 -21.98 -9.34 -10.83
C CYS A 147 -21.82 -10.86 -11.03
N ILE A 148 -21.47 -11.27 -12.25
CA ILE A 148 -21.20 -12.67 -12.63
C ILE A 148 -19.99 -13.30 -11.92
N PHE A 149 -19.18 -12.50 -11.22
CA PHE A 149 -17.99 -12.98 -10.51
C PHE A 149 -18.26 -13.22 -9.02
N LEU A 150 -19.52 -13.32 -8.58
CA LEU A 150 -19.92 -13.61 -7.19
C LEU A 150 -20.35 -15.09 -6.96
N MET A 151 -19.62 -16.05 -7.55
CA MET A 151 -19.71 -17.50 -7.25
C MET A 151 -21.13 -18.11 -7.25
N ASP A 152 -22.06 -17.55 -8.01
CA ASP A 152 -23.46 -18.01 -8.14
C ASP A 152 -24.23 -18.16 -6.80
N LYS A 153 -23.83 -17.41 -5.77
CA LYS A 153 -24.50 -17.42 -4.46
C LYS A 153 -25.76 -16.56 -4.43
N ALA A 154 -26.68 -16.89 -3.53
CA ALA A 154 -27.84 -16.04 -3.28
C ALA A 154 -27.41 -14.71 -2.66
N LYS A 155 -28.17 -13.63 -2.93
CA LYS A 155 -27.87 -12.29 -2.37
C LYS A 155 -27.82 -12.36 -0.84
N GLY A 156 -26.74 -11.85 -0.24
CA GLY A 156 -26.47 -11.87 1.19
C GLY A 156 -25.78 -13.13 1.72
N GLU A 157 -25.74 -14.22 0.96
CA GLU A 157 -25.09 -15.48 1.37
C GLU A 157 -23.57 -15.31 1.44
N TYR A 158 -22.97 -14.65 0.46
CA TYR A 158 -21.52 -14.41 0.39
C TYR A 158 -21.01 -13.64 1.64
N TRP A 159 -21.69 -12.55 2.02
CA TRP A 159 -21.33 -11.81 3.24
C TRP A 159 -21.54 -12.64 4.51
N THR A 160 -22.60 -13.44 4.55
CA THR A 160 -22.90 -14.28 5.73
C THR A 160 -21.79 -15.30 5.98
N GLU A 161 -21.27 -15.93 4.93
CA GLU A 161 -20.14 -16.86 5.03
C GLU A 161 -18.87 -16.18 5.53
N ILE A 162 -18.52 -15.01 4.97
CA ILE A 162 -17.35 -14.24 5.41
C ILE A 162 -17.50 -13.83 6.87
N LYS A 163 -18.67 -13.29 7.25
CA LYS A 163 -18.95 -12.86 8.62
C LYS A 163 -18.79 -14.02 9.61
N ASN A 164 -19.33 -15.19 9.26
CA ASN A 164 -19.21 -16.39 10.07
C ASN A 164 -17.75 -16.84 10.21
N ALA A 165 -16.97 -16.83 9.13
CA ALA A 165 -15.54 -17.16 9.18
C ALA A 165 -14.73 -16.18 10.06
N LEU A 166 -15.07 -14.89 10.02
CA LEU A 166 -14.43 -13.87 10.85
C LEU A 166 -14.80 -14.01 12.34
N ASP A 167 -16.07 -14.32 12.65
CA ASP A 167 -16.52 -14.54 14.04
C ASP A 167 -15.94 -15.81 14.66
N GLN A 168 -15.68 -16.83 13.83
CA GLN A 168 -15.09 -18.11 14.25
C GLN A 168 -13.56 -18.13 14.17
N ALA A 169 -12.91 -16.98 13.93
CA ALA A 169 -11.46 -16.93 13.83
C ALA A 169 -10.79 -17.41 15.15
N PRO A 170 -9.82 -18.33 15.11
CA PRO A 170 -9.20 -18.89 16.32
C PRO A 170 -8.18 -17.96 16.99
N SER A 171 -7.76 -16.89 16.29
CA SER A 171 -6.78 -15.93 16.81
C SER A 171 -6.87 -14.60 16.07
N GLN A 172 -6.33 -13.53 16.67
CA GLN A 172 -6.20 -12.22 16.01
C GLN A 172 -5.45 -12.32 14.68
N LYS A 173 -4.40 -13.14 14.62
CA LYS A 173 -3.61 -13.35 13.40
C LYS A 173 -4.46 -13.96 12.29
N GLU A 174 -5.29 -14.95 12.61
CA GLU A 174 -6.16 -15.58 11.62
C GLU A 174 -7.29 -14.64 11.18
N TYR A 175 -7.87 -13.86 12.10
CA TYR A 175 -8.82 -12.81 11.75
C TYR A 175 -8.22 -11.82 10.74
N ILE A 176 -7.01 -11.31 11.00
CA ILE A 176 -6.31 -10.39 10.08
C ILE A 176 -6.01 -11.07 8.74
N ARG A 177 -5.59 -12.34 8.76
CA ARG A 177 -5.32 -13.09 7.53
C ARG A 177 -6.58 -13.24 6.67
N LEU A 178 -7.71 -13.61 7.28
CA LEU A 178 -9.00 -13.76 6.59
C LEU A 178 -9.46 -12.44 6.01
N ILE A 179 -9.44 -11.35 6.78
CA ILE A 179 -9.89 -10.04 6.30
C ILE A 179 -9.01 -9.51 5.16
N GLU A 180 -7.69 -9.72 5.23
CA GLU A 180 -6.78 -9.34 4.15
C GLU A 180 -6.97 -10.19 2.89
N PHE A 181 -7.24 -11.49 3.06
CA PHE A 181 -7.54 -12.39 1.96
C PHE A 181 -8.82 -11.97 1.24
N GLU A 182 -9.93 -11.83 1.97
CA GLU A 182 -11.22 -11.44 1.41
C GLU A 182 -11.16 -10.06 0.75
N ASN A 183 -10.42 -9.12 1.34
CA ASN A 183 -10.22 -7.81 0.72
C ASN A 183 -9.55 -7.90 -0.66
N ARG A 184 -8.51 -8.75 -0.81
CA ARG A 184 -7.84 -8.93 -2.10
C ARG A 184 -8.72 -9.67 -3.11
N ASP A 185 -9.36 -10.75 -2.67
CA ASP A 185 -10.26 -11.52 -3.52
C ASP A 185 -11.41 -10.64 -4.06
N LEU A 186 -12.03 -9.85 -3.17
CA LEU A 186 -13.08 -8.91 -3.56
C LEU A 186 -12.57 -7.83 -4.52
N GLN A 187 -11.35 -7.29 -4.31
CA GLN A 187 -10.75 -6.33 -5.27
C GLN A 187 -10.56 -6.93 -6.66
N ILE A 188 -10.18 -8.21 -6.76
CA ILE A 188 -10.07 -8.91 -8.04
C ILE A 188 -11.45 -8.97 -8.71
N ARG A 189 -12.48 -9.41 -7.98
CA ARG A 189 -13.86 -9.52 -8.49
C ARG A 189 -14.41 -8.18 -8.96
N GLU A 190 -14.21 -7.12 -8.18
CA GLU A 190 -14.63 -5.76 -8.54
C GLU A 190 -13.98 -5.27 -9.84
N ARG A 191 -12.68 -5.53 -10.01
CA ARG A 191 -11.97 -5.14 -11.24
C ARG A 191 -12.39 -5.97 -12.43
N LYS A 192 -12.59 -7.28 -12.27
CA LYS A 192 -13.16 -8.15 -13.31
C LYS A 192 -14.54 -7.64 -13.73
N HIS A 193 -15.40 -7.33 -12.75
CA HIS A 193 -16.71 -6.75 -13.00
C HIS A 193 -16.61 -5.41 -13.74
N SER A 194 -15.77 -4.48 -13.27
CA SER A 194 -15.59 -3.20 -13.97
C SER A 194 -15.09 -3.36 -15.40
N CYS A 195 -14.16 -4.29 -15.66
CA CYS A 195 -13.72 -4.58 -17.02
C CYS A 195 -14.85 -5.17 -17.86
N PHE A 196 -15.66 -6.03 -17.25
CA PHE A 196 -16.81 -6.67 -17.92
C PHE A 196 -17.88 -5.66 -18.30
N SER A 197 -18.25 -4.74 -17.40
CA SER A 197 -19.21 -3.67 -17.71
C SER A 197 -18.72 -2.78 -18.87
N LEU A 198 -17.42 -2.48 -18.91
CA LEU A 198 -16.82 -1.72 -20.02
C LEU A 198 -16.84 -2.53 -21.32
N PHE A 199 -16.60 -3.83 -21.25
CA PHE A 199 -16.67 -4.72 -22.40
C PHE A 199 -18.10 -4.82 -22.95
N GLN A 200 -19.10 -5.01 -22.10
CA GLN A 200 -20.51 -4.99 -22.49
C GLN A 200 -20.91 -3.66 -23.12
N GLN A 201 -20.39 -2.54 -22.60
CA GLN A 201 -20.58 -1.23 -23.20
C GLN A 201 -20.04 -1.18 -24.64
N VAL A 202 -18.84 -1.73 -24.89
CA VAL A 202 -18.28 -1.81 -26.24
C VAL A 202 -19.14 -2.67 -27.16
N LEU A 203 -19.56 -3.86 -26.71
CA LEU A 203 -20.42 -4.74 -27.50
C LEU A 203 -21.77 -4.08 -27.83
N SER A 204 -22.34 -3.30 -26.91
CA SER A 204 -23.60 -2.59 -27.14
C SER A 204 -23.48 -1.46 -28.19
N GLN A 205 -22.28 -0.92 -28.39
CA GLN A 205 -22.00 0.14 -29.37
C GLN A 205 -21.69 -0.44 -30.76
N GLU A 206 -21.21 -1.67 -30.82
CA GLU A 206 -20.82 -2.36 -32.06
C GLU A 206 -21.49 -3.76 -32.09
N PRO A 207 -22.83 -3.84 -32.25
CA PRO A 207 -23.57 -5.10 -32.16
C PRO A 207 -23.13 -6.13 -33.20
N ASP A 208 -22.63 -5.68 -34.35
CA ASP A 208 -22.07 -6.53 -35.41
C ASP A 208 -20.94 -7.44 -34.89
N LEU A 209 -20.17 -6.99 -33.88
CA LEU A 209 -19.11 -7.80 -33.27
C LEU A 209 -19.65 -8.94 -32.40
N ALA A 210 -20.84 -8.77 -31.82
CA ALA A 210 -21.48 -9.76 -30.97
C ALA A 210 -22.38 -10.72 -31.77
N GLU A 211 -23.07 -10.23 -32.80
CA GLU A 211 -24.02 -11.04 -33.59
C GLU A 211 -23.32 -11.97 -34.60
N ASN A 212 -22.19 -11.53 -35.17
CA ASN A 212 -21.44 -12.34 -36.15
C ASN A 212 -20.39 -13.26 -35.49
N ALA A 213 -20.38 -13.32 -34.17
CA ALA A 213 -19.45 -14.09 -33.37
C ALA A 213 -19.81 -15.60 -33.37
N PRO A 214 -18.91 -16.50 -33.80
CA PRO A 214 -19.14 -17.94 -33.68
C PRO A 214 -19.13 -18.46 -32.23
N TYR A 215 -18.59 -17.69 -31.28
CA TYR A 215 -18.56 -18.02 -29.85
C TYR A 215 -19.17 -16.91 -28.99
N ASN A 216 -19.67 -17.26 -27.81
CA ASN A 216 -20.25 -16.29 -26.89
C ASN A 216 -19.17 -15.28 -26.42
N PRO A 217 -19.33 -13.96 -26.68
CA PRO A 217 -18.35 -12.95 -26.26
C PRO A 217 -18.14 -12.90 -24.75
N THR A 218 -19.18 -13.21 -23.97
CA THR A 218 -19.11 -13.25 -22.50
C THR A 218 -18.22 -14.40 -22.02
N GLU A 219 -18.35 -15.58 -22.61
CA GLU A 219 -17.50 -16.74 -22.27
C GLU A 219 -16.06 -16.46 -22.65
N ALA A 220 -15.80 -15.93 -23.85
CA ALA A 220 -14.45 -15.57 -24.27
C ALA A 220 -13.78 -14.53 -23.34
N PHE A 221 -14.57 -13.61 -22.77
CA PHE A 221 -14.10 -12.66 -21.77
C PHE A 221 -13.71 -13.35 -20.46
N ILE A 222 -14.55 -14.26 -19.95
CA ILE A 222 -14.26 -15.04 -18.74
C ILE A 222 -13.03 -15.91 -18.94
N ASP A 223 -12.93 -16.59 -20.08
CA ASP A 223 -11.80 -17.45 -20.44
C ASP A 223 -10.50 -16.67 -20.53
N PHE A 224 -10.53 -15.46 -21.10
CA PHE A 224 -9.35 -14.59 -21.18
C PHE A 224 -8.76 -14.28 -19.80
N PHE A 225 -9.59 -13.95 -18.81
CA PHE A 225 -9.09 -13.71 -17.45
C PHE A 225 -8.73 -14.99 -16.71
N SER A 226 -9.41 -16.10 -16.99
CA SER A 226 -9.08 -17.41 -16.40
C SER A 226 -7.70 -17.89 -16.86
N GLU A 227 -7.41 -17.82 -18.15
CA GLU A 227 -6.09 -18.18 -18.70
C GLU A 227 -4.98 -17.26 -18.14
N LYS A 228 -5.26 -15.97 -17.97
CA LYS A 228 -4.30 -15.04 -17.35
C LYS A 228 -4.04 -15.37 -15.89
N ARG A 229 -5.02 -15.88 -15.15
CA ARG A 229 -4.80 -16.41 -13.79
C ARG A 229 -3.97 -17.68 -13.83
N ASP A 230 -4.24 -18.59 -14.77
CA ASP A 230 -3.46 -19.83 -14.94
C ASP A 230 -1.99 -19.54 -15.29
N GLU A 231 -1.72 -18.52 -16.10
CA GLU A 231 -0.35 -18.06 -16.40
C GLU A 231 0.39 -17.61 -15.13
N LEU A 232 -0.29 -16.87 -14.24
CA LEU A 232 0.29 -16.47 -12.95
C LEU A 232 0.53 -17.68 -12.05
N ASP A 233 -0.42 -18.61 -12.03
CA ASP A 233 -0.32 -19.84 -11.24
C ASP A 233 0.81 -20.76 -11.71
N ASN A 234 1.06 -20.83 -13.01
CA ASN A 234 2.14 -21.61 -13.60
C ASN A 234 3.49 -20.88 -13.56
N GLY A 235 3.50 -19.55 -13.63
CA GLY A 235 4.71 -18.73 -13.54
C GLY A 235 5.43 -18.84 -12.19
N ASP A 236 4.68 -19.01 -11.10
CA ASP A 236 5.25 -19.18 -9.75
C ASP A 236 5.68 -20.64 -9.43
N LYS A 237 5.38 -21.61 -10.31
CA LYS A 237 5.90 -22.99 -10.22
C LYS A 237 7.35 -23.15 -10.71
N LYS A 238 8.03 -22.07 -11.13
CA LYS A 238 9.46 -22.13 -11.47
C LYS A 238 10.27 -22.45 -10.21
N LYS A 239 10.85 -23.67 -10.19
CA LYS A 239 11.78 -24.14 -9.17
C LYS A 239 12.95 -23.16 -9.05
N ASP A 240 13.46 -22.94 -7.83
CA ASP A 240 14.72 -22.19 -7.66
C ASP A 240 15.89 -22.93 -8.36
N GLU A 241 17.05 -22.27 -8.51
CA GLU A 241 18.26 -22.87 -9.11
C GLU A 241 18.72 -24.17 -8.40
N LEU A 242 18.16 -24.45 -7.22
CA LEU A 242 18.41 -25.64 -6.40
C LEU A 242 17.30 -26.71 -6.50
N GLY A 243 16.29 -26.51 -7.35
CA GLY A 243 15.19 -27.46 -7.53
C GLY A 243 14.13 -27.46 -6.41
N ARG A 244 14.20 -26.54 -5.43
CA ARG A 244 13.20 -26.39 -4.37
C ARG A 244 11.97 -25.70 -4.91
N GLN A 245 10.82 -26.20 -4.46
CA GLN A 245 9.54 -25.61 -4.77
C GLN A 245 9.44 -24.27 -4.04
N LYS A 246 9.37 -23.18 -4.80
CA LYS A 246 9.15 -21.85 -4.25
C LYS A 246 7.85 -21.87 -3.45
N GLU A 247 7.88 -21.32 -2.23
CA GLU A 247 6.70 -21.21 -1.38
C GLU A 247 5.58 -20.50 -2.14
N PHE A 248 4.36 -21.04 -2.03
CA PHE A 248 3.20 -20.57 -2.79
C PHE A 248 2.74 -19.21 -2.27
N ASP A 249 3.21 -18.14 -2.89
CA ASP A 249 2.83 -16.77 -2.55
C ASP A 249 1.49 -16.40 -3.21
N SER A 250 0.39 -16.77 -2.56
CA SER A 250 -0.97 -16.41 -3.02
C SER A 250 -1.16 -14.89 -3.06
N ALA A 251 -0.73 -14.18 -2.02
CA ALA A 251 -0.88 -12.73 -1.92
C ALA A 251 -0.12 -11.99 -3.03
N GLY A 252 1.10 -12.42 -3.37
CA GLY A 252 1.87 -11.86 -4.48
C GLY A 252 1.22 -12.07 -5.83
N ARG A 253 0.58 -13.23 -6.07
CA ARG A 253 -0.17 -13.50 -7.31
C ARG A 253 -1.42 -12.65 -7.42
N ASP A 254 -2.17 -12.55 -6.33
CA ASP A 254 -3.37 -11.71 -6.28
C ASP A 254 -3.03 -10.24 -6.56
N ARG A 255 -1.90 -9.74 -6.03
CA ARG A 255 -1.40 -8.38 -6.36
C ARG A 255 -1.08 -8.22 -7.85
N LYS A 256 -0.40 -9.19 -8.47
CA LYS A 256 -0.11 -9.17 -9.91
C LYS A 256 -1.39 -9.19 -10.75
N GLU A 257 -2.40 -9.95 -10.35
CA GLU A 257 -3.69 -10.00 -11.02
C GLU A 257 -4.44 -8.66 -10.89
N ILE A 258 -4.49 -8.08 -9.68
CA ILE A 258 -5.07 -6.75 -9.43
C ILE A 258 -4.39 -5.69 -10.32
N GLU A 259 -3.07 -5.69 -10.39
CA GLU A 259 -2.31 -4.78 -11.26
C GLU A 259 -2.61 -5.00 -12.74
N PHE A 260 -2.71 -6.26 -13.18
CA PHE A 260 -3.06 -6.60 -14.55
C PHE A 260 -4.47 -6.11 -14.91
N LEU A 261 -5.46 -6.44 -14.09
CA LEU A 261 -6.83 -5.99 -14.28
C LEU A 261 -6.92 -4.45 -14.29
N GLY A 262 -6.17 -3.77 -13.43
CA GLY A 262 -6.08 -2.31 -13.44
C GLY A 262 -5.53 -1.74 -14.77
N ARG A 263 -4.55 -2.42 -15.40
CA ARG A 263 -4.05 -2.04 -16.73
C ARG A 263 -5.10 -2.29 -17.82
N VAL A 264 -5.81 -3.40 -17.74
CA VAL A 264 -6.88 -3.74 -18.70
C VAL A 264 -7.99 -2.70 -18.62
N GLU A 265 -8.48 -2.41 -17.42
CA GLU A 265 -9.52 -1.41 -17.15
C GLU A 265 -9.15 -0.03 -17.73
N GLN A 266 -7.90 0.42 -17.48
CA GLN A 266 -7.40 1.70 -17.99
C GLN A 266 -7.33 1.74 -19.51
N ASP A 267 -6.85 0.66 -20.13
CA ASP A 267 -6.72 0.56 -21.59
C ASP A 267 -8.10 0.56 -22.26
N ILE A 268 -9.06 -0.23 -21.76
CA ILE A 268 -10.43 -0.26 -22.28
C ILE A 268 -11.11 1.09 -22.11
N ARG A 269 -10.94 1.77 -20.97
CA ARG A 269 -11.49 3.13 -20.78
C ARG A 269 -10.94 4.14 -21.77
N LYS A 270 -9.64 4.04 -22.08
CA LYS A 270 -8.95 5.00 -22.94
C LYS A 270 -9.21 4.76 -24.42
N TYR A 271 -9.23 3.51 -24.86
CA TYR A 271 -9.27 3.14 -26.27
C TYR A 271 -10.59 2.49 -26.71
N ARG A 272 -11.48 2.10 -25.79
CA ARG A 272 -12.79 1.47 -26.10
C ARG A 272 -12.62 0.25 -27.01
N SER A 273 -13.27 0.22 -28.18
CA SER A 273 -13.14 -0.87 -29.17
C SER A 273 -11.73 -1.01 -29.73
N ASP A 274 -10.91 0.05 -29.70
CA ASP A 274 -9.53 0.02 -30.15
C ASP A 274 -8.53 -0.58 -29.14
N SER A 275 -8.99 -0.88 -27.92
CA SER A 275 -8.18 -1.49 -26.87
C SER A 275 -7.52 -2.78 -27.34
N ILE A 276 -6.25 -2.95 -26.98
CA ILE A 276 -5.49 -4.16 -27.30
C ILE A 276 -6.15 -5.37 -26.64
N TYR A 277 -6.69 -5.21 -25.43
CA TYR A 277 -7.34 -6.30 -24.71
C TYR A 277 -8.70 -6.65 -25.31
N ILE A 278 -9.51 -5.65 -25.71
CA ILE A 278 -10.76 -5.91 -26.44
C ILE A 278 -10.48 -6.70 -27.71
N LYS A 279 -9.50 -6.25 -28.51
CA LYS A 279 -9.08 -6.96 -29.72
C LYS A 279 -8.60 -8.38 -29.42
N GLN A 280 -7.84 -8.61 -28.34
CA GLN A 280 -7.42 -9.95 -27.93
C GLN A 280 -8.58 -10.85 -27.52
N ILE A 281 -9.56 -10.32 -26.79
CA ILE A 281 -10.75 -11.06 -26.36
C ILE A 281 -11.60 -11.42 -27.57
N LEU A 282 -11.93 -10.43 -28.42
CA LEU A 282 -12.74 -10.62 -29.62
C LEU A 282 -12.06 -11.48 -30.67
N ARG A 283 -10.73 -11.51 -30.72
CA ARG A 283 -10.00 -12.42 -31.61
C ARG A 283 -10.33 -13.89 -31.34
N ARG A 284 -10.51 -14.25 -30.06
CA ARG A 284 -10.93 -15.60 -29.66
C ARG A 284 -12.34 -15.92 -30.12
N VAL A 285 -13.18 -14.88 -30.12
CA VAL A 285 -14.56 -14.96 -30.56
C VAL A 285 -14.65 -15.11 -32.08
N LEU A 286 -13.84 -14.38 -32.86
CA LEU A 286 -14.00 -14.22 -34.30
C LEU A 286 -13.15 -15.17 -35.19
N ASN A 287 -12.43 -16.14 -34.62
CA ASN A 287 -11.56 -17.08 -35.38
C ASN A 287 -10.57 -16.38 -36.35
N TYR A 288 -9.76 -15.44 -35.85
CA TYR A 288 -8.66 -14.79 -36.60
C TYR A 288 -7.29 -14.89 -35.92
#